data_AF-A0A961JCV8-F1
#
_entry.id   AF-A0A961JCV8-F1
#
_cell.length_a   1.000
_cell.length_b   1.000
_cell.length_c   1.000
_cell.angle_alpha   90.00
_cell.angle_beta   90.00
_cell.angle_gamma   90.00
#
_symmetry.space_group_name_H-M   'P 1'
#
loop_
_entity.id
_entity.type
_entity.pdbx_description
1 polymer ?
#
loop_
_entity_poly.entity_id
_entity_poly.type
_entity_poly.pdbx_seq_one_letter_code
_entity_poly.pdbx_strand_id
1 'polypeptide(L)'
;EARLTGDYLFGDSLTETDIRTFVTLIRFDAAYHGLFKANRRQIADYPRLSAYMARILALPGVRETVDLDHITKGYYAVKALNPTRIRPVGPAHVLDLLARTA
;
A
#
# COMPACT_ATOMS: atom_id res chain seq x y z
N GLU A 1 -11.88 -1.29 -7.35
CA GLU A 1 -11.90 -2.76 -7.58
C GLU A 1 -12.68 -3.20 -8.81
N ALA A 2 -14.00 -2.91 -8.93
CA ALA A 2 -14.83 -3.45 -10.02
C ALA A 2 -14.28 -3.23 -11.46
N ARG A 3 -13.63 -2.08 -11.70
CA ARG A 3 -13.04 -1.71 -13.00
C ARG A 3 -11.71 -2.40 -13.33
N LEU A 4 -11.05 -3.05 -12.38
CA LEU A 4 -9.72 -3.65 -12.55
C LEU A 4 -9.83 -5.06 -13.15
N THR A 5 -10.30 -5.16 -14.40
CA THR A 5 -10.64 -6.45 -15.06
C THR A 5 -9.46 -7.14 -15.72
N GLY A 6 -8.41 -6.40 -16.06
CA GLY A 6 -7.14 -6.94 -16.58
C GLY A 6 -6.04 -6.93 -15.52
N ASP A 7 -4.80 -7.08 -15.98
CA ASP A 7 -3.61 -7.07 -15.11
C ASP A 7 -3.26 -5.67 -14.58
N TYR A 8 -3.62 -4.63 -15.32
CA TYR A 8 -3.39 -3.21 -14.99
C TYR A 8 -4.69 -2.40 -15.06
N LEU A 9 -4.63 -1.13 -14.66
CA LEU A 9 -5.80 -0.24 -14.60
C LEU A 9 -6.46 0.00 -15.96
N PHE A 10 -5.68 -0.09 -17.04
CA PHE A 10 -6.13 0.15 -18.41
C PHE A 10 -5.93 -1.07 -19.34
N GLY A 11 -6.11 -2.28 -18.81
CA GLY A 11 -5.99 -3.53 -19.56
C GLY A 11 -4.68 -4.25 -19.26
N ASP A 12 -3.97 -4.66 -20.31
CA ASP A 12 -2.83 -5.60 -20.20
C ASP A 12 -1.46 -4.91 -20.28
N SER A 13 -1.45 -3.57 -20.40
CA SER A 13 -0.23 -2.77 -20.45
C SER A 13 -0.05 -1.93 -19.18
N LEU A 14 1.15 -1.97 -18.61
CA LEU A 14 1.56 -1.08 -17.54
C LEU A 14 1.59 0.37 -18.03
N THR A 15 1.01 1.28 -17.24
CA THR A 15 1.05 2.72 -17.50
C THR A 15 1.56 3.48 -16.26
N GLU A 16 1.90 4.76 -16.43
CA GLU A 16 2.25 5.63 -15.30
C GLU A 16 1.17 5.67 -14.21
N THR A 17 -0.10 5.56 -14.61
CA THR A 17 -1.24 5.57 -13.68
C THR A 17 -1.17 4.40 -12.70
N ASP A 18 -0.61 3.28 -13.13
CA ASP A 18 -0.46 2.11 -12.29
C ASP A 18 0.56 2.35 -11.17
N ILE A 19 1.68 2.97 -11.51
CA ILE A 19 2.72 3.37 -10.54
C ILE A 19 2.17 4.41 -9.55
N ARG A 20 1.45 5.42 -10.05
CA ARG A 20 0.79 6.44 -9.22
C ARG A 20 -0.26 5.86 -8.27
N THR A 21 -0.96 4.83 -8.70
CA THR A 21 -1.93 4.14 -7.85
C THR A 21 -1.23 3.26 -6.83
N PHE A 22 -0.21 2.52 -7.24
CA PHE A 22 0.56 1.63 -6.38
C PHE A 22 1.15 2.36 -5.17
N VAL A 23 1.74 3.55 -5.38
CA VAL A 23 2.33 4.31 -4.26
C VAL A 23 1.29 4.67 -3.19
N THR A 24 0.02 4.87 -3.57
CA THR A 24 -1.07 5.05 -2.60
C THR A 24 -1.44 3.73 -1.93
N LEU A 25 -1.63 2.65 -2.70
CA LEU A 25 -2.08 1.35 -2.17
C LEU A 25 -1.10 0.77 -1.15
N ILE A 26 0.20 0.78 -1.44
CA ILE A 26 1.23 0.17 -0.57
C ILE A 26 1.35 0.87 0.79
N ARG A 27 0.85 2.11 0.91
CA ARG A 27 0.82 2.90 2.15
C ARG A 27 -0.54 2.84 2.87
N PHE A 28 -1.57 2.35 2.19
CA PHE A 28 -2.95 2.54 2.62
C PHE A 28 -3.23 1.85 3.96
N ASP A 29 -3.01 0.55 4.05
CA ASP A 29 -3.35 -0.20 5.27
C ASP A 29 -2.41 0.10 6.44
N ALA A 30 -1.14 0.40 6.15
CA ALA A 30 -0.13 0.70 7.15
C ALA A 30 -0.25 2.11 7.76
N ALA A 31 -0.71 3.09 6.98
CA ALA A 31 -0.79 4.49 7.41
C ALA A 31 -2.18 5.09 7.23
N TYR A 32 -2.71 5.13 6.01
CA TYR A 32 -3.91 5.93 5.69
C TYR A 32 -5.18 5.42 6.39
N HIS A 33 -5.35 4.11 6.42
CA HIS A 33 -6.50 3.47 7.05
C HIS A 33 -6.66 3.90 8.52
N GLY A 34 -5.56 3.86 9.29
CA GLY A 34 -5.53 4.28 10.68
C GLY A 34 -5.43 5.80 10.85
N LEU A 35 -4.31 6.39 10.41
CA LEU A 35 -3.96 7.78 10.70
C LEU A 35 -4.95 8.78 10.09
N PHE A 36 -5.36 8.55 8.83
CA PHE A 36 -6.30 9.44 8.13
C PHE A 36 -7.77 9.00 8.31
N LYS A 37 -8.02 7.92 9.06
CA LYS A 37 -9.37 7.38 9.30
C LYS A 37 -10.09 6.99 8.00
N ALA A 38 -9.33 6.61 6.96
CA ALA A 38 -9.88 6.04 5.73
C ALA A 38 -10.27 4.57 5.95
N ASN A 39 -11.14 4.32 6.93
CA ASN A 39 -11.26 3.03 7.62
C ASN A 39 -12.53 2.23 7.29
N ARG A 40 -13.12 2.45 6.11
CA ARG A 40 -14.29 1.64 5.68
C ARG A 40 -13.90 0.17 5.49
N ARG A 41 -12.74 -0.07 4.85
CA ARG A 41 -12.14 -1.36 4.53
C ARG A 41 -10.65 -1.18 4.30
N GLN A 42 -9.86 -2.21 4.56
CA GLN A 42 -8.45 -2.28 4.18
C GLN A 42 -8.31 -2.72 2.72
N ILE A 43 -7.16 -2.48 2.09
CA ILE A 43 -6.83 -3.01 0.75
C ILE A 43 -6.87 -4.53 0.75
N ALA A 44 -6.47 -5.16 1.86
CA ALA A 44 -6.60 -6.61 2.07
C ALA A 44 -8.03 -7.15 1.83
N ASP A 45 -9.06 -6.33 2.07
CA ASP A 45 -10.47 -6.72 1.86
C ASP A 45 -10.93 -6.61 0.39
N TYR A 46 -10.07 -6.11 -0.50
CA TYR A 46 -10.32 -5.96 -1.93
C TYR A 46 -9.40 -6.92 -2.72
N PRO A 47 -9.85 -8.13 -3.08
CA PRO A 47 -8.98 -9.18 -3.62
C PRO A 47 -8.27 -8.80 -4.93
N ARG A 48 -8.94 -8.11 -5.85
CA ARG A 48 -8.33 -7.65 -7.12
C ARG A 48 -7.35 -6.52 -6.87
N LEU A 49 -7.65 -5.58 -5.95
CA LEU A 49 -6.69 -4.52 -5.60
C LEU A 49 -5.46 -5.08 -4.88
N SER A 50 -5.64 -6.05 -4.00
CA SER A 50 -4.54 -6.76 -3.34
C SER A 50 -3.65 -7.50 -4.34
N ALA A 51 -4.26 -8.26 -5.26
CA ALA A 51 -3.52 -8.96 -6.33
C ALA A 51 -2.79 -7.97 -7.25
N TYR A 52 -3.44 -6.85 -7.61
CA TYR A 52 -2.82 -5.80 -8.41
C TYR A 52 -1.65 -5.12 -7.70
N MET A 53 -1.79 -4.78 -6.42
CA MET A 53 -0.71 -4.20 -5.63
C MET A 53 0.49 -5.15 -5.55
N ALA A 54 0.26 -6.45 -5.35
CA ALA A 54 1.31 -7.47 -5.35
C ALA A 54 1.98 -7.60 -6.72
N ARG A 55 1.20 -7.54 -7.82
CA ARG A 55 1.73 -7.56 -9.19
C ARG A 55 2.69 -6.38 -9.45
N ILE A 56 2.29 -5.16 -9.10
CA ILE A 56 3.15 -3.98 -9.28
C ILE A 56 4.40 -4.06 -8.40
N LEU A 57 4.26 -4.53 -7.16
CA LEU A 57 5.41 -4.73 -6.25
C LEU A 57 6.44 -5.72 -6.82
N ALA A 58 5.99 -6.75 -7.55
CA ALA A 58 6.82 -7.78 -8.15
C ALA A 58 7.52 -7.35 -9.45
N LEU A 59 7.27 -6.13 -9.96
CA LEU A 59 8.02 -5.60 -11.09
C LEU A 59 9.50 -5.39 -10.70
N PRO A 60 10.45 -5.64 -11.63
CA PRO A 60 11.88 -5.49 -11.33
C PRO A 60 12.20 -4.09 -10.78
N GLY A 61 12.91 -4.05 -9.64
CA GLY A 61 13.34 -2.80 -9.02
C GLY A 61 12.28 -2.07 -8.18
N VAL A 62 11.02 -2.50 -8.19
CA VAL A 62 9.95 -1.81 -7.43
C VAL A 62 10.01 -2.13 -5.95
N ARG A 63 10.28 -3.39 -5.57
CA ARG A 63 10.33 -3.82 -4.16
C ARG A 63 11.34 -3.01 -3.36
N GLU A 64 12.48 -2.73 -3.96
CA GLU A 64 13.62 -2.00 -3.39
C GLU A 64 13.27 -0.53 -3.08
N THR A 65 12.22 0.01 -3.71
CA THR A 65 11.73 1.37 -3.45
C THR A 65 10.81 1.48 -2.23
N VAL A 66 10.41 0.34 -1.63
CA VAL A 66 9.44 0.30 -0.54
C VAL A 66 10.11 0.05 0.80
N ASP A 67 10.21 1.10 1.61
CA ASP A 67 10.62 1.04 3.01
C ASP A 67 9.42 1.34 3.93
N LEU A 68 8.85 0.27 4.51
CA LEU A 68 7.68 0.38 5.38
C LEU A 68 7.98 1.07 6.71
N ASP A 69 9.20 0.91 7.24
CA ASP A 69 9.60 1.57 8.48
C ASP A 69 9.73 3.08 8.26
N HIS A 70 10.36 3.50 7.15
CA HIS A 70 10.41 4.91 6.76
C HIS A 70 9.02 5.50 6.53
N ILE A 71 8.14 4.80 5.81
CA ILE A 71 6.75 5.21 5.56
C ILE A 71 6.01 5.44 6.89
N THR A 72 5.99 4.43 7.76
CA THR A 72 5.21 4.50 9.00
C THR A 72 5.80 5.51 9.99
N LYS A 73 7.12 5.63 10.10
CA LYS A 73 7.78 6.70 10.88
C LYS A 73 7.35 8.08 10.40
N GLY A 74 7.38 8.34 9.10
CA GLY A 74 7.01 9.64 8.53
C GLY A 74 5.56 10.03 8.85
N TYR A 75 4.61 9.13 8.61
CA TYR A 75 3.19 9.41 8.83
C TYR A 75 2.84 9.59 10.31
N TYR A 76 3.24 8.65 11.17
CA TYR A 76 2.88 8.69 12.58
C TYR A 76 3.67 9.75 13.39
N ALA A 77 4.68 10.40 12.80
CA ALA A 77 5.36 11.55 13.40
C ALA A 77 4.58 12.87 13.26
N VAL A 78 3.56 12.94 12.39
CA VAL A 78 2.77 14.16 12.16
C VAL A 78 1.96 14.51 13.40
N LYS A 79 2.48 15.43 14.22
CA LYS A 79 1.93 15.79 15.55
C LYS A 79 0.47 16.23 15.50
N ALA A 80 0.05 16.93 14.44
CA ALA A 80 -1.32 17.39 14.28
C ALA A 80 -2.33 16.24 14.12
N LEU A 81 -1.88 15.08 13.61
CA LEU A 81 -2.71 13.91 13.39
C LEU A 81 -2.50 12.82 14.45
N ASN A 82 -1.28 12.73 15.01
CA ASN A 82 -0.90 11.77 16.04
C ASN A 82 -0.08 12.43 17.16
N PRO A 83 -0.71 13.09 18.14
CA PRO A 83 -0.01 13.83 19.19
C PRO A 83 0.93 12.99 20.06
N THR A 84 0.57 11.72 20.30
CA THR A 84 1.35 10.79 21.12
C THR A 84 2.58 10.24 20.39
N ARG A 85 2.62 10.37 19.05
CA ARG A 85 3.65 9.79 18.16
C ARG A 85 3.82 8.28 18.31
N ILE A 86 2.84 7.60 18.90
CA ILE A 86 2.83 6.14 18.98
C ILE A 86 2.65 5.61 17.56
N ARG A 87 3.52 4.67 17.18
CA ARG A 87 3.49 4.01 15.88
C ARG A 87 2.93 2.60 16.04
N PRO A 88 1.83 2.24 15.34
CA PRO A 88 1.35 0.86 15.32
C PRO A 88 2.38 -0.10 14.73
N VAL A 89 2.39 -1.33 15.22
CA VAL A 89 3.23 -2.43 14.69
C VAL A 89 2.60 -3.15 13.49
N GLY A 90 1.29 -3.00 13.31
CA GLY A 90 0.54 -3.61 12.22
C GLY A 90 0.44 -2.72 10.97
N PRO A 91 -0.21 -3.25 9.91
CA PRO A 91 -0.80 -4.58 9.84
C PRO A 91 0.15 -5.64 9.27
N ALA A 92 0.03 -6.89 9.76
CA ALA A 92 0.94 -8.00 9.44
C ALA A 92 0.94 -8.38 7.95
N HIS A 93 -0.19 -8.29 7.26
CA HIS A 93 -0.28 -8.71 5.86
C HIS A 93 0.57 -7.85 4.91
N VAL A 94 0.86 -6.59 5.26
CA VAL A 94 1.76 -5.74 4.47
C VAL A 94 3.20 -6.20 4.63
N LEU A 95 3.61 -6.57 5.85
CA LEU A 95 4.93 -7.16 6.11
C LEU A 95 5.08 -8.50 5.38
N ASP A 96 4.05 -9.36 5.43
CA ASP A 96 4.04 -10.64 4.73
C ASP A 96 4.15 -10.47 3.21
N LEU A 97 3.45 -9.50 2.64
CA LEU A 97 3.56 -9.17 1.22
C LEU A 97 5.00 -8.79 0.86
N LEU A 98 5.59 -7.85 1.62
CA LEU A 98 6.95 -7.37 1.38
C LEU A 98 8.02 -8.44 1.55
N ALA A 99 7.79 -9.44 2.41
CA ALA A 99 8.70 -10.56 2.64
C ALA A 99 8.67 -11.60 1.50
N ARG A 100 7.52 -11.77 0.83
CA ARG A 100 7.35 -12.74 -0.27
C ARG A 100 7.84 -12.24 -1.63
N THR A 101 8.11 -10.94 -1.74
CA THR A 101 8.58 -10.28 -2.98
C THR A 101 10.06 -9.89 -2.91
N ALA A 102 10.76 -10.35 -1.87
CA ALA A 102 12.22 -10.30 -1.76
C ALA A 102 12.83 -11.58 -2.35
#